data_AF-A0A5P8AUQ8-F1
#
_entry.id   AF-A0A5P8AUQ8-F1
#
_cell.length_a   1.000
_cell.length_b   1.000
_cell.length_c   1.000
_cell.angle_alpha   90.00
_cell.angle_beta   90.00
_cell.angle_gamma   90.00
#
_symmetry.space_group_name_H-M   'P 1'
#
loop_
_entity.id
_entity.type
_entity.pdbx_description
1 polymer ?
#
loop_
_entity_poly.entity_id
_entity_poly.type
_entity_poly.pdbx_seq_one_letter_code
_entity_poly.pdbx_strand_id
1 'polypeptide(L)'
;MEKRNEFLTSIANLGKGFLDVFVIFGDMITGAFGIKAETKKSDVGQYFTDIAETMESVKKKLQSEVAKNGNYEKVKTVVEQFVTGTLDNIAAGAKEAAKGATGEDKIGGAPTAGQDAAPADAASVNALVKGIKTIVGVVLNDNEGNAEATKTGDDKKDIGKLFEKKDSGTE
;
A
#
# COMPACT_ATOMS: atom_id res chain seq x y z
N MET A 1 32.43 14.54 -33.16
CA MET A 1 32.61 13.49 -32.14
C MET A 1 32.15 13.96 -30.76
N GLU A 2 32.46 15.20 -30.37
CA GLU A 2 32.07 15.80 -29.08
C GLU A 2 30.57 15.77 -28.78
N LYS A 3 29.71 16.29 -29.67
CA LYS A 3 28.23 16.24 -29.53
C LYS A 3 27.65 14.82 -29.33
N ARG A 4 28.28 13.82 -29.95
CA ARG A 4 27.86 12.40 -29.78
C ARG A 4 28.23 11.91 -28.39
N ASN A 5 29.40 12.27 -27.89
CA ASN A 5 29.85 11.87 -26.56
C ASN A 5 29.03 12.57 -25.46
N GLU A 6 28.68 13.85 -25.64
CA GLU A 6 27.78 14.59 -24.75
C GLU A 6 26.39 13.93 -24.69
N PHE A 7 25.81 13.59 -25.84
CA PHE A 7 24.53 12.91 -25.93
C PHE A 7 24.54 11.54 -25.23
N LEU A 8 25.56 10.71 -25.49
CA LEU A 8 25.69 9.41 -24.85
C LEU A 8 25.88 9.53 -23.33
N THR A 9 26.62 10.55 -22.87
CA THR A 9 26.83 10.81 -21.44
C THR A 9 25.53 11.24 -20.77
N SER A 10 24.73 12.09 -21.41
CA SER A 10 23.39 12.49 -20.92
C SER A 10 22.48 11.27 -20.73
N ILE A 11 22.42 10.36 -21.70
CA ILE A 11 21.62 9.13 -21.60
C ILE A 11 22.14 8.22 -20.48
N ALA A 12 23.47 8.07 -20.36
CA ALA A 12 24.06 7.24 -19.30
C ALA A 12 23.73 7.78 -17.90
N ASN A 13 23.81 9.10 -17.70
CA ASN A 13 23.44 9.74 -16.43
C ASN A 13 21.95 9.60 -16.12
N LEU A 14 21.08 9.77 -17.13
CA LEU A 14 19.65 9.55 -16.99
C LEU A 14 19.33 8.11 -16.60
N GLY A 15 19.94 7.13 -17.26
CA GLY A 15 19.78 5.71 -16.94
C GLY A 15 20.25 5.36 -15.53
N LYS A 16 21.38 5.92 -15.09
CA LYS A 16 21.86 5.77 -13.71
C LYS A 16 20.88 6.36 -12.69
N GLY A 17 20.35 7.56 -12.95
CA GLY A 17 19.34 8.19 -12.09
C GLY A 17 18.09 7.34 -11.91
N PHE A 18 17.58 6.74 -13.00
CA PHE A 18 16.44 5.81 -12.91
C PHE A 18 16.77 4.51 -12.17
N LEU A 19 18.00 3.99 -12.31
CA LEU A 19 18.43 2.82 -11.55
C LEU A 19 18.44 3.12 -10.04
N ASP A 20 18.94 4.28 -9.63
CA ASP A 20 18.94 4.72 -8.22
C ASP A 20 17.51 4.89 -7.66
N VAL A 21 16.54 5.26 -8.50
CA VAL A 21 15.12 5.25 -8.13
C VAL A 21 14.61 3.82 -7.95
N PHE A 22 14.98 2.89 -8.85
CA PHE A 22 14.52 1.50 -8.81
C PHE A 22 14.98 0.76 -7.55
N VAL A 23 16.20 1.03 -7.07
CA VAL A 23 16.75 0.43 -5.84
C VAL A 23 15.86 0.70 -4.61
N ILE A 24 15.24 1.88 -4.52
CA ILE A 24 14.36 2.25 -3.39
C ILE A 24 13.15 1.33 -3.29
N PHE A 25 12.60 0.89 -4.42
CA PHE A 25 11.51 -0.09 -4.42
C PHE A 25 11.99 -1.46 -3.92
N GLY A 26 13.23 -1.84 -4.22
CA GLY A 26 13.84 -3.06 -3.71
C GLY A 26 13.93 -3.08 -2.19
N ASP A 27 14.39 -1.98 -1.60
CA ASP A 27 14.47 -1.83 -0.13
C ASP A 27 13.10 -2.00 0.53
N MET A 28 12.04 -1.43 -0.05
CA MET A 28 10.67 -1.59 0.45
C MET A 28 10.21 -3.06 0.45
N ILE A 29 10.45 -3.80 -0.63
CA ILE A 29 10.00 -5.21 -0.77
C ILE A 29 10.68 -6.12 0.26
N THR A 30 11.94 -5.83 0.61
CA THR A 30 12.67 -6.60 1.63
C THR A 30 12.14 -6.38 3.06
N GLY A 31 11.38 -5.31 3.29
CA GLY A 31 10.71 -5.02 4.56
C GLY A 31 9.28 -5.60 4.66
N ALA A 32 9.04 -6.80 4.15
CA ALA A 32 7.71 -7.40 4.12
C ALA A 32 7.03 -7.42 5.51
N PHE A 33 5.78 -6.94 5.57
CA PHE A 33 5.01 -6.85 6.81
C PHE A 33 4.67 -8.24 7.36
N GLY A 34 5.39 -8.66 8.40
CA GLY A 34 5.16 -9.93 9.08
C GLY A 34 4.16 -9.77 10.22
N ILE A 35 3.09 -10.56 10.20
CA ILE A 35 2.12 -10.62 11.29
C ILE A 35 2.55 -11.70 12.30
N LYS A 36 2.68 -11.30 13.57
CA LYS A 36 2.97 -12.15 14.73
C LYS A 36 1.89 -11.97 15.79
N ALA A 37 1.93 -12.77 16.84
CA ALA A 37 0.93 -12.73 17.92
C ALA A 37 0.90 -11.38 18.67
N GLU A 38 2.03 -10.68 18.69
CA GLU A 38 2.21 -9.38 19.33
C GLU A 38 1.96 -8.19 18.40
N THR A 39 1.75 -8.41 17.10
CA THR A 39 1.53 -7.34 16.13
C THR A 39 0.26 -6.56 16.47
N LYS A 40 0.42 -5.25 16.62
CA LYS A 40 -0.64 -4.30 16.92
C LYS A 40 -1.35 -3.83 15.66
N LYS A 41 -2.55 -3.27 15.81
CA LYS A 41 -3.22 -2.58 14.70
C LYS A 41 -2.40 -1.38 14.23
N SER A 42 -1.72 -0.66 15.13
CA SER A 42 -0.82 0.45 14.80
C SER A 42 0.38 0.05 13.94
N ASP A 43 0.88 -1.18 14.06
CA ASP A 43 1.90 -1.71 13.16
C ASP A 43 1.39 -1.82 11.71
N VAL A 44 0.11 -2.14 11.53
CA VAL A 44 -0.55 -2.13 10.19
C VAL A 44 -0.65 -0.70 9.67
N GLY A 45 -0.98 0.27 10.54
CA GLY A 45 -0.99 1.68 10.17
C GLY A 45 0.38 2.19 9.76
N GLN A 46 1.44 1.77 10.47
CA GLN A 46 2.82 2.10 10.13
C GLN A 46 3.20 1.52 8.76
N TYR A 47 2.84 0.26 8.48
CA TYR A 47 3.10 -0.35 7.18
C TYR A 47 2.54 0.46 6.01
N PHE A 48 1.29 0.92 6.11
CA PHE A 48 0.70 1.78 5.07
C PHE A 48 1.34 3.17 5.03
N THR A 49 1.79 3.70 6.17
CA THR A 49 2.53 4.97 6.21
C THR A 49 3.85 4.84 5.45
N ASP A 50 4.60 3.77 5.66
CA ASP A 50 5.87 3.50 4.98
C ASP A 50 5.70 3.36 3.46
N ILE A 51 4.60 2.72 3.02
CA ILE A 51 4.23 2.66 1.60
C ILE A 51 4.03 4.07 1.04
N ALA A 52 3.26 4.92 1.73
CA ALA A 52 2.99 6.28 1.28
C ALA A 52 4.27 7.13 1.18
N GLU A 53 5.11 7.06 2.21
CA GLU A 53 6.40 7.78 2.25
C GLU A 53 7.33 7.32 1.11
N THR A 54 7.35 6.01 0.83
CA THR A 54 8.15 5.47 -0.26
C THR A 54 7.66 6.00 -1.62
N MET A 55 6.36 6.00 -1.88
CA MET A 55 5.80 6.55 -3.13
C MET A 55 6.15 8.04 -3.30
N GLU A 56 6.09 8.83 -2.23
CA GLU A 56 6.48 10.24 -2.25
C GLU A 56 7.98 10.44 -2.50
N SER A 57 8.81 9.61 -1.88
CA SER A 57 10.27 9.64 -2.08
C SER A 57 10.64 9.33 -3.53
N VAL A 58 10.04 8.28 -4.11
CA VAL A 58 10.19 7.92 -5.52
C VAL A 58 9.72 9.06 -6.42
N LYS A 59 8.55 9.63 -6.19
CA LYS A 59 8.01 10.77 -6.95
C LYS A 59 9.01 11.93 -6.97
N LYS A 60 9.51 12.34 -5.80
CA LYS A 60 10.47 13.44 -5.67
C LYS A 60 11.76 13.15 -6.44
N LYS A 61 12.29 11.93 -6.36
CA LYS A 61 13.51 11.56 -7.10
C LYS A 61 13.29 11.50 -8.61
N LEU A 62 12.20 10.91 -9.08
CA LEU A 62 11.85 10.89 -10.51
C LEU A 62 11.77 12.31 -11.10
N GLN A 63 11.06 13.21 -10.40
CA GLN A 63 10.96 14.61 -10.82
C GLN A 63 12.33 15.31 -10.81
N SER A 64 13.17 15.03 -9.81
CA SER A 64 14.54 15.55 -9.75
C SER A 64 15.41 15.06 -10.92
N GLU A 65 15.32 13.77 -11.26
CA GLU A 65 16.07 13.17 -12.36
C GLU A 65 15.67 13.75 -13.71
N VAL A 66 14.36 13.89 -13.95
CA VAL A 66 13.86 14.54 -15.17
C VAL A 66 14.26 16.01 -15.22
N ALA A 67 14.24 16.75 -14.11
CA ALA A 67 14.67 18.15 -14.11
C ALA A 67 16.16 18.33 -14.38
N LYS A 68 17.01 17.40 -13.88
CA LYS A 68 18.48 17.46 -14.05
C LYS A 68 18.96 16.94 -15.40
N ASN A 69 18.36 15.84 -15.87
CA ASN A 69 18.86 15.06 -17.01
C ASN A 69 17.87 15.05 -18.21
N GLY A 70 16.66 15.59 -18.03
CA GLY A 70 15.55 15.48 -18.97
C GLY A 70 15.47 16.61 -19.98
N ASN A 71 16.33 16.59 -20.99
CA ASN A 71 16.07 17.27 -22.27
C ASN A 71 15.16 16.41 -23.19
N TYR A 72 14.42 15.46 -22.61
CA TYR A 72 13.66 14.44 -23.33
C TYR A 72 12.17 14.55 -22.99
N GLU A 73 11.42 15.29 -23.81
CA GLU A 73 10.01 15.58 -23.58
C GLU A 73 9.17 14.32 -23.31
N LYS A 74 9.39 13.25 -24.10
CA LYS A 74 8.68 11.98 -23.92
C LYS A 74 8.92 11.34 -22.55
N VAL A 75 10.14 11.43 -22.02
CA VAL A 75 10.48 10.88 -20.70
C VAL A 75 9.74 11.66 -19.62
N LYS A 76 9.70 12.99 -19.73
CA LYS A 76 8.96 13.85 -18.81
C LYS A 76 7.48 13.51 -18.79
N THR A 77 6.84 13.39 -19.97
CA THR A 77 5.42 13.02 -20.07
C THR A 77 5.14 11.65 -19.41
N VAL A 78 5.96 10.63 -19.70
CA VAL A 78 5.78 9.29 -19.11
C VAL A 78 5.97 9.31 -17.59
N VAL A 79 6.95 10.06 -17.09
CA VAL A 79 7.17 10.22 -15.65
C VAL A 79 6.01 10.94 -14.98
N GLU A 80 5.48 12.01 -15.58
CA GLU A 80 4.31 12.72 -15.05
C GLU A 80 3.05 11.83 -15.03
N GLN A 81 2.83 11.04 -16.08
CA GLN A 81 1.74 10.06 -16.13
C GLN A 81 1.90 8.98 -15.06
N PHE A 82 3.11 8.44 -14.88
CA PHE A 82 3.39 7.45 -13.85
C PHE A 82 3.18 8.02 -12.43
N VAL A 83 3.63 9.26 -12.19
CA VAL A 83 3.45 9.94 -10.91
C VAL A 83 1.98 10.14 -10.60
N THR A 84 1.21 10.72 -11.52
CA THR A 84 -0.19 11.10 -11.29
C THR A 84 -1.15 9.91 -11.37
N GLY A 85 -0.89 8.96 -12.26
CA GLY A 85 -1.72 7.77 -12.46
C GLY A 85 -1.44 6.67 -11.45
N THR A 86 -0.21 6.57 -10.93
CA THR A 86 0.20 5.45 -10.07
C THR A 86 0.67 5.90 -8.70
N LEU A 87 1.78 6.65 -8.61
CA LEU A 87 2.43 6.93 -7.32
C LEU A 87 1.52 7.75 -6.38
N ASP A 88 0.88 8.80 -6.89
CA ASP A 88 0.00 9.66 -6.10
C ASP A 88 -1.24 8.90 -5.59
N ASN A 89 -1.80 8.01 -6.41
CA ASN A 89 -2.96 7.21 -6.03
C ASN A 89 -2.61 6.15 -4.99
N ILE A 90 -1.46 5.47 -5.13
CA ILE A 90 -0.98 4.51 -4.13
C ILE A 90 -0.68 5.24 -2.82
N ALA A 91 0.00 6.39 -2.86
CA ALA A 91 0.29 7.18 -1.67
C ALA A 91 -1.00 7.65 -0.96
N ALA A 92 -1.98 8.13 -1.71
CA ALA A 92 -3.26 8.57 -1.16
C ALA A 92 -4.05 7.41 -0.53
N GLY A 93 -4.13 6.26 -1.22
CA GLY A 93 -4.78 5.06 -0.70
C GLY A 93 -4.10 4.53 0.57
N ALA A 94 -2.77 4.51 0.58
CA ALA A 94 -1.99 4.10 1.73
C ALA A 94 -2.19 5.03 2.94
N LYS A 95 -2.18 6.35 2.73
CA LYS A 95 -2.52 7.32 3.79
C LYS A 95 -3.93 7.13 4.34
N GLU A 96 -4.90 6.84 3.48
CA GLU A 96 -6.28 6.57 3.93
C GLU A 96 -6.35 5.27 4.73
N ALA A 97 -5.67 4.22 4.28
CA ALA A 97 -5.62 2.93 4.98
C ALA A 97 -4.97 3.05 6.36
N ALA A 98 -3.88 3.81 6.47
CA ALA A 98 -3.17 4.04 7.73
C ALA A 98 -4.06 4.65 8.82
N LYS A 99 -4.98 5.57 8.45
CA LYS A 99 -5.96 6.16 9.39
C LYS A 99 -6.88 5.12 10.02
N GLY A 100 -7.14 4.01 9.33
CA GLY A 100 -8.00 2.94 9.80
C GLY A 100 -7.33 1.96 10.77
N ALA A 101 -6.02 2.11 11.00
CA ALA A 101 -5.20 1.14 11.72
C ALA A 101 -4.31 1.84 12.77
N THR A 102 -4.93 2.55 13.71
CA THR A 102 -4.23 3.32 14.76
C THR A 102 -4.29 2.68 16.15
N GLY A 103 -5.00 1.56 16.29
CA GLY A 103 -5.24 0.92 17.58
C GLY A 103 -4.00 0.22 18.16
N GLU A 104 -3.85 0.28 19.47
CA GLU A 104 -2.74 -0.38 20.18
C GLU A 104 -3.00 -1.86 20.50
N ASP A 105 -4.23 -2.32 20.31
CA ASP A 105 -4.57 -3.73 20.50
C ASP A 105 -3.86 -4.61 19.47
N LYS A 106 -3.58 -5.85 19.87
CA LYS A 106 -3.12 -6.90 18.96
C LYS A 106 -4.18 -7.21 17.90
N ILE A 107 -3.76 -7.54 16.69
CA ILE A 107 -4.66 -7.89 15.57
C ILE A 107 -5.58 -9.07 15.95
N GLY A 108 -5.06 -10.08 16.66
CA GLY A 108 -5.80 -11.24 17.17
C GLY A 108 -6.09 -11.20 18.67
N GLY A 109 -6.17 -10.01 19.28
CA GLY A 109 -6.24 -9.86 20.72
C GLY A 109 -7.63 -10.09 21.30
N ALA A 110 -8.02 -11.35 21.52
CA ALA A 110 -9.03 -11.67 22.53
C ALA A 110 -8.35 -11.60 23.91
N PRO A 111 -8.60 -10.56 24.74
CA PRO A 111 -7.86 -10.35 25.98
C PRO A 111 -8.11 -11.44 27.03
N THR A 112 -9.29 -12.07 26.98
CA THR A 112 -9.76 -13.05 27.96
C THR A 112 -10.68 -14.07 27.30
N ALA A 113 -10.57 -15.34 27.69
CA ALA A 113 -11.47 -16.38 27.21
C ALA A 113 -12.92 -16.08 27.62
N GLY A 114 -13.85 -16.10 26.67
CA GLY A 114 -15.27 -15.84 26.92
C GLY A 114 -15.63 -14.38 27.19
N GLN A 115 -14.79 -13.44 26.76
CA GLN A 115 -15.14 -12.02 26.68
C GLN A 115 -16.09 -11.76 25.50
N ASP A 116 -17.08 -10.89 25.69
CA ASP A 116 -17.93 -10.42 24.60
C ASP A 116 -17.13 -9.63 23.56
N ALA A 117 -17.46 -9.87 22.28
CA ALA A 117 -16.93 -9.04 21.20
C ALA A 117 -17.36 -7.57 21.39
N ALA A 118 -16.40 -6.66 21.31
CA ALA A 118 -16.68 -5.24 21.18
C ALA A 118 -16.87 -4.91 19.69
N PRO A 119 -17.88 -4.09 19.32
CA PRO A 119 -18.00 -3.61 17.95
C PRO A 119 -16.72 -2.91 17.50
N ALA A 120 -16.27 -3.23 16.29
CA ALA A 120 -15.19 -2.49 15.66
C ALA A 120 -15.63 -1.05 15.39
N ASP A 121 -14.68 -0.11 15.42
CA ASP A 121 -14.93 1.25 14.95
C ASP A 121 -15.18 1.23 13.43
N ALA A 122 -16.42 1.53 13.05
CA ALA A 122 -16.85 1.55 11.66
C ALA A 122 -16.07 2.58 10.83
N ALA A 123 -15.68 3.71 11.41
CA ALA A 123 -14.87 4.71 10.69
C ALA A 123 -13.48 4.14 10.36
N SER A 124 -12.86 3.47 11.33
CA SER A 124 -11.58 2.80 11.16
C SER A 124 -11.63 1.71 10.08
N VAL A 125 -12.63 0.82 10.14
CA VAL A 125 -12.81 -0.26 9.13
C VAL A 125 -13.04 0.32 7.74
N ASN A 126 -13.91 1.33 7.60
CA ASN A 126 -14.20 1.96 6.33
C ASN A 126 -12.97 2.66 5.72
N ALA A 127 -12.17 3.34 6.53
CA ALA A 127 -10.93 3.98 6.08
C ALA A 127 -9.92 2.94 5.56
N LEU A 128 -9.72 1.85 6.30
CA LEU A 128 -8.84 0.75 5.91
C LEU A 128 -9.26 0.14 4.57
N VAL A 129 -10.53 -0.26 4.44
CA VAL A 129 -11.08 -0.87 3.23
C VAL A 129 -11.01 0.08 2.03
N LYS A 130 -11.35 1.36 2.23
CA LYS A 130 -11.32 2.38 1.16
C LYS A 130 -9.89 2.67 0.69
N GLY A 131 -8.94 2.75 1.61
CA GLY A 131 -7.53 2.93 1.29
C GLY A 131 -6.99 1.75 0.47
N ILE A 132 -7.23 0.52 0.93
CA ILE A 132 -6.86 -0.70 0.19
C ILE A 132 -7.53 -0.73 -1.19
N LYS A 133 -8.82 -0.41 -1.28
CA LYS A 133 -9.55 -0.36 -2.56
C LYS A 133 -8.91 0.63 -3.54
N THR A 134 -8.47 1.79 -3.05
CA THR A 134 -7.78 2.80 -3.87
C THR A 134 -6.46 2.25 -4.41
N ILE A 135 -5.65 1.59 -3.58
CA ILE A 135 -4.39 0.95 -4.01
C ILE A 135 -4.68 -0.15 -5.03
N VAL A 136 -5.61 -1.05 -4.72
CA VAL A 136 -5.96 -2.20 -5.55
C VAL A 136 -6.49 -1.76 -6.92
N GLY A 137 -7.29 -0.69 -6.97
CA GLY A 137 -7.81 -0.14 -8.23
C GLY A 137 -6.75 0.49 -9.14
N VAL A 138 -5.54 0.75 -8.63
CA VAL A 138 -4.40 1.18 -9.45
C VAL A 138 -3.64 -0.02 -10.02
N VAL A 139 -3.56 -1.13 -9.28
CA VAL A 139 -2.70 -2.27 -9.62
C VAL A 139 -3.42 -3.40 -10.35
N LEU A 140 -4.74 -3.49 -10.21
CA LEU A 140 -5.58 -4.43 -10.96
C LEU A 140 -6.20 -3.72 -12.16
N ASN A 141 -6.22 -4.39 -13.31
CA ASN A 141 -6.97 -3.89 -14.46
C ASN A 141 -8.48 -4.01 -14.21
N ASP A 142 -9.26 -3.26 -15.01
CA ASP A 142 -10.72 -3.33 -14.97
C ASP A 142 -11.22 -4.77 -15.08
N ASN A 143 -12.00 -5.21 -14.09
CA ASN A 143 -12.61 -6.55 -13.98
C ASN A 143 -11.65 -7.71 -13.66
N GLU A 144 -10.38 -7.46 -13.27
CA GLU A 144 -9.52 -8.53 -12.73
C GLU A 144 -9.93 -8.96 -11.31
N GLY A 145 -10.41 -8.00 -10.51
CA GLY A 145 -10.98 -8.27 -9.19
C GLY A 145 -12.43 -8.74 -9.28
N ASN A 146 -12.77 -9.82 -8.57
CA ASN A 146 -14.15 -10.27 -8.43
C ASN A 146 -14.65 -10.04 -6.98
N ALA A 147 -15.60 -9.14 -6.80
CA ALA A 147 -16.21 -8.85 -5.50
C ALA A 147 -17.04 -10.02 -4.94
N GLU A 148 -17.48 -10.94 -5.80
CA GLU A 148 -18.21 -12.15 -5.43
C GLU A 148 -17.28 -13.33 -5.13
N ALA A 149 -15.96 -13.15 -5.24
CA ALA A 149 -15.00 -14.20 -4.96
C ALA A 149 -15.08 -14.60 -3.47
N THR A 150 -15.69 -15.75 -3.21
CA THR A 150 -15.69 -16.40 -1.89
C THR A 150 -14.92 -17.71 -1.96
N LYS A 151 -14.09 -17.96 -0.93
CA LYS A 151 -13.41 -19.24 -0.69
C LYS A 151 -14.03 -19.99 0.50
N THR A 152 -15.14 -19.48 1.00
CA THR A 152 -15.78 -19.90 2.23
C THR A 152 -17.01 -20.72 1.85
N GLY A 153 -16.98 -22.03 2.11
CA GLY A 153 -18.16 -22.88 2.01
C GLY A 153 -19.07 -22.68 3.21
N ASP A 154 -20.19 -23.41 3.21
CA ASP A 154 -21.13 -23.40 4.34
C ASP A 154 -20.50 -23.92 5.65
N ASP A 155 -19.41 -24.68 5.55
CA ASP A 155 -18.65 -25.30 6.65
C ASP A 155 -17.89 -24.31 7.55
N LYS A 156 -17.88 -23.01 7.21
CA LYS A 156 -17.14 -21.97 7.95
C LYS A 156 -18.02 -20.84 8.49
N LYS A 157 -19.35 -20.98 8.41
CA LYS A 157 -20.30 -19.98 8.93
C LYS A 157 -20.13 -19.74 10.43
N ASP A 158 -19.70 -20.75 11.17
CA ASP A 158 -19.48 -20.66 12.63
C ASP A 158 -18.40 -19.66 13.05
N ILE A 159 -17.54 -19.20 12.12
CA ILE A 159 -16.59 -18.10 12.38
C ILE A 159 -17.33 -16.81 12.77
N GLY A 160 -18.57 -16.63 12.29
CA GLY A 160 -19.43 -15.50 12.67
C GLY A 160 -19.66 -15.40 14.19
N LYS A 161 -19.66 -16.53 14.90
CA LYS A 161 -19.82 -16.58 16.36
C LYS A 161 -18.71 -15.81 17.10
N LEU A 162 -17.55 -15.55 16.47
CA LEU A 162 -16.48 -14.70 17.04
C LEU A 162 -16.86 -13.22 17.15
N PHE A 163 -17.88 -12.77 16.41
CA PHE A 163 -18.35 -11.38 16.37
C PHE A 163 -19.65 -11.19 17.16
N GLU A 164 -20.22 -12.27 17.70
CA GLU A 164 -21.44 -12.26 18.49
C GLU A 164 -21.11 -12.07 19.98
N LYS A 165 -22.10 -11.62 20.76
CA LYS A 165 -22.00 -11.68 22.23
C LYS A 165 -22.07 -13.14 22.67
N LYS A 166 -21.48 -13.44 23.82
CA LYS A 166 -21.47 -14.77 24.42
C LYS A 166 -22.87 -15.33 24.63
N ASP A 167 -23.83 -14.48 25.02
CA ASP A 167 -25.22 -14.89 25.27
C ASP A 167 -26.02 -15.18 23.98
N SER A 168 -25.50 -14.80 22.81
CA SER A 168 -26.13 -15.05 21.50
C SER A 168 -25.72 -16.38 20.87
N GLY A 169 -24.63 -17.00 21.34
CA GLY A 169 -24.15 -18.26 20.81
C GLY A 169 -25.00 -19.44 21.31
N THR A 170 -26.05 -19.80 20.57
CA THR A 170 -26.61 -21.15 20.68
C THR A 170 -25.57 -22.15 20.16
N GLU A 171 -25.32 -23.20 20.95
CA GLU A 171 -24.47 -24.35 20.57
C GLU A 171 -24.88 -24.89 19.20
#